data_AF-A0A9W9ZH78-F1
#
_entry.id   AF-A0A9W9ZH78-F1
#
_cell.length_a   1.000
_cell.length_b   1.000
_cell.length_c   1.000
_cell.angle_alpha   90.00
_cell.angle_beta   90.00
_cell.angle_gamma   90.00
#
_symmetry.space_group_name_H-M   'P 1'
#
loop_
_entity.id
_entity.type
_entity.pdbx_description
1 polymer ?
#
loop_
_entity_poly.entity_id
_entity_poly.type
_entity_poly.pdbx_seq_one_letter_code
_entity_poly.pdbx_strand_id
1 'polypeptide(L)'
;MFDFSAERTVQSVEESLKRLGLEYIDIIQIHDMEFAPSLDIIINETLPALQKLKDTGKVKFIGITGYPLENFRTVLERSKTNIDTLLTYCRCSLNDTGLLDYMEFFKEHGVGVVNASPISMGLLSNRGPPSWHPAEESVRNKCKQAVDYCQVQGVDISKLALHFTLEIEDIPTTLVSTASIQNLQKNIDAVGQKLTDAESNCLQYIIDNIFKPSGNLSWEGVEVTRYWQKMKQLELAHPVAMS
;
A
#
# COMPACT_ATOMS: atom_id res chain seq x y z
N MET A 1 6.57 15.24 -13.24
CA MET A 1 6.97 15.28 -11.82
C MET A 1 5.69 15.31 -11.00
N PHE A 2 5.65 14.61 -9.87
CA PHE A 2 4.53 14.78 -8.93
C PHE A 2 4.53 16.21 -8.39
N ASP A 3 3.33 16.77 -8.22
CA ASP A 3 3.14 18.10 -7.66
C ASP A 3 2.21 17.99 -6.46
N PHE A 4 2.80 18.19 -5.28
CA PHE A 4 2.15 18.09 -3.98
C PHE A 4 1.81 19.47 -3.40
N SER A 5 1.93 20.54 -4.19
CA SER A 5 1.60 21.90 -3.73
C SER A 5 0.14 22.02 -3.29
N ALA A 6 -0.13 22.98 -2.42
CA ALA A 6 -1.49 23.26 -1.95
C ALA A 6 -2.45 23.58 -3.11
N GLU A 7 -2.00 24.35 -4.10
CA GLU A 7 -2.81 24.72 -5.27
C GLU A 7 -3.18 23.49 -6.11
N ARG A 8 -2.19 22.67 -6.46
CA ARG A 8 -2.44 21.44 -7.23
C ARG A 8 -3.34 20.48 -6.49
N THR A 9 -3.17 20.37 -5.17
CA THR A 9 -4.01 19.54 -4.31
C THR A 9 -5.48 19.90 -4.45
N VAL A 10 -5.83 21.18 -4.29
CA VAL A 10 -7.21 21.67 -4.45
C VAL A 10 -7.74 21.37 -5.85
N GLN A 11 -6.99 21.72 -6.89
CA GLN A 11 -7.39 21.44 -8.28
C GLN A 11 -7.65 19.95 -8.52
N SER A 12 -6.80 19.07 -8.00
CA SER A 12 -6.92 17.62 -8.14
C SER A 12 -8.19 17.07 -7.48
N VAL A 13 -8.60 17.62 -6.34
CA VAL A 13 -9.86 17.24 -5.68
C VAL A 13 -11.06 17.68 -6.52
N GLU A 14 -11.09 18.93 -7.00
CA GLU A 14 -12.19 19.43 -7.85
C GLU A 14 -12.32 18.63 -9.15
N GLU A 15 -11.20 18.32 -9.79
CA GLU A 15 -11.17 17.45 -10.97
C GLU A 15 -11.75 16.06 -10.67
N SER A 16 -11.45 15.50 -9.50
CA SER A 16 -11.93 14.19 -9.09
C SER A 16 -13.43 14.19 -8.82
N LEU A 17 -13.93 15.20 -8.09
CA LEU A 17 -15.37 15.42 -7.88
C LEU A 17 -16.11 15.52 -9.22
N LYS A 18 -15.58 16.32 -10.15
CA LYS A 18 -16.16 16.47 -11.50
C LYS A 18 -16.17 15.15 -12.28
N ARG A 19 -15.07 14.38 -12.27
CA ARG A 19 -14.97 13.10 -12.98
C ARG A 19 -15.94 12.05 -12.42
N LEU A 20 -16.12 12.04 -11.10
CA LEU A 20 -17.01 11.10 -10.41
C LEU A 20 -18.48 11.55 -10.44
N GLY A 21 -18.75 12.82 -10.78
CA GLY A 21 -20.10 13.39 -10.71
C GLY A 21 -20.60 13.52 -9.27
N LEU A 22 -19.70 13.76 -8.33
CA LEU A 22 -19.99 13.85 -6.89
C LEU A 22 -19.82 15.27 -6.37
N GLU A 23 -20.57 15.60 -5.32
CA GLU A 23 -20.44 16.87 -4.59
C GLU A 23 -19.44 16.79 -3.44
N TYR A 24 -19.19 15.58 -2.91
CA TYR A 24 -18.20 15.32 -1.87
C TYR A 24 -17.54 13.95 -2.04
N ILE A 25 -16.39 13.76 -1.38
CA ILE A 25 -15.66 12.48 -1.29
C ILE A 25 -15.62 12.04 0.19
N ASP A 26 -15.93 10.76 0.47
CA ASP A 26 -15.86 10.24 1.84
C ASP A 26 -14.42 10.22 2.38
N ILE A 27 -13.48 9.63 1.63
CA ILE A 27 -12.05 9.57 2.02
C ILE A 27 -11.19 9.99 0.84
N ILE A 28 -10.28 10.95 1.05
CA ILE A 28 -9.21 11.27 0.10
C ILE A 28 -7.85 11.06 0.75
N GLN A 29 -6.91 10.48 0.03
CA GLN A 29 -5.57 10.22 0.55
C GLN A 29 -4.49 10.82 -0.36
N ILE A 30 -3.43 11.32 0.26
CA ILE A 30 -2.22 11.78 -0.42
C ILE A 30 -1.50 10.53 -0.95
N HIS A 31 -1.60 10.28 -2.25
CA HIS A 31 -1.04 9.10 -2.90
C HIS A 31 0.48 9.21 -3.02
N ASP A 32 1.20 8.12 -2.69
CA ASP A 32 2.64 7.97 -2.95
C ASP A 32 3.49 9.13 -2.36
N MET A 33 3.26 9.45 -1.08
CA MET A 33 3.90 10.59 -0.41
C MET A 33 5.44 10.55 -0.40
N GLU A 34 6.03 9.36 -0.49
CA GLU A 34 7.47 9.13 -0.56
C GLU A 34 8.13 9.64 -1.86
N PHE A 35 7.32 10.00 -2.88
CA PHE A 35 7.80 10.61 -4.12
C PHE A 35 7.75 12.14 -4.10
N ALA A 36 7.28 12.74 -3.01
CA ALA A 36 7.40 14.18 -2.80
C ALA A 36 8.89 14.57 -2.67
N PRO A 37 9.31 15.76 -3.16
CA PRO A 37 10.67 16.26 -2.96
C PRO A 37 11.10 16.31 -1.49
N SER A 38 10.14 16.52 -0.59
CA SER A 38 10.29 16.41 0.85
C SER A 38 8.93 16.13 1.48
N LEU A 39 8.91 15.39 2.59
CA LEU A 39 7.71 15.25 3.44
C LEU A 39 7.24 16.61 4.00
N ASP A 40 8.09 17.64 4.01
CA ASP A 40 7.71 18.98 4.44
C ASP A 40 6.62 19.60 3.56
N ILE A 41 6.60 19.29 2.26
CA ILE A 41 5.55 19.77 1.35
C ILE A 41 4.22 19.10 1.72
N ILE A 42 4.26 17.79 2.02
CA ILE A 42 3.09 17.03 2.48
C ILE A 42 2.52 17.64 3.76
N ILE A 43 3.39 17.90 4.74
CA ILE A 43 3.03 18.41 6.07
C ILE A 43 2.53 19.85 6.04
N ASN A 44 3.21 20.73 5.30
CA ASN A 44 2.99 22.17 5.39
C ASN A 44 2.09 22.71 4.27
N GLU A 45 1.88 21.98 3.18
CA GLU A 45 1.05 22.41 2.05
C GLU A 45 -0.12 21.47 1.79
N THR A 46 0.15 20.20 1.46
CA THR A 46 -0.87 19.25 0.99
C THR A 46 -1.92 18.97 2.07
N LEU A 47 -1.49 18.61 3.28
CA LEU A 47 -2.40 18.30 4.38
C LEU A 47 -3.26 19.51 4.79
N PRO A 48 -2.70 20.72 5.01
CA PRO A 48 -3.51 21.91 5.27
C PRO A 48 -4.50 22.26 4.14
N ALA A 49 -4.15 22.02 2.87
CA ALA A 49 -5.07 22.22 1.76
C ALA A 49 -6.25 21.23 1.81
N LEU A 50 -5.98 19.96 2.09
CA LEU A 50 -7.03 18.95 2.29
C LEU A 50 -7.89 19.25 3.51
N GLN A 51 -7.32 19.76 4.60
CA GLN A 51 -8.08 20.20 5.77
C GLN A 51 -9.08 21.29 5.41
N LYS A 52 -8.69 22.31 4.62
CA LYS A 52 -9.63 23.34 4.16
C LYS A 52 -10.78 22.75 3.35
N LEU A 53 -10.52 21.77 2.49
CA LEU A 53 -11.56 21.09 1.72
C LEU A 53 -12.50 20.29 2.63
N LYS A 54 -11.95 19.66 3.68
CA LYS A 54 -12.72 18.99 4.73
C LYS A 54 -13.61 19.98 5.49
N ASP A 55 -13.09 21.16 5.84
CA ASP A 55 -13.85 22.22 6.51
C ASP A 55 -15.02 22.74 5.66
N THR A 56 -14.88 22.71 4.33
CA THR A 56 -15.98 23.06 3.40
C THR A 56 -16.98 21.92 3.13
N GLY A 57 -16.75 20.72 3.68
CA GLY A 57 -17.60 19.54 3.47
C GLY A 57 -17.41 18.82 2.13
N LYS A 58 -16.48 19.26 1.27
CA LYS A 58 -16.15 18.58 0.01
C LYS A 58 -15.44 17.25 0.22
N VAL A 59 -14.83 17.06 1.38
CA VAL A 59 -14.15 15.84 1.80
C VAL A 59 -14.58 15.53 3.23
N LYS A 60 -14.87 14.27 3.58
CA LYS A 60 -15.20 13.92 4.98
C LYS A 60 -13.97 13.51 5.79
N PHE A 61 -13.08 12.72 5.21
CA PHE A 61 -11.87 12.22 5.86
C PHE A 61 -10.66 12.38 4.93
N ILE A 62 -9.52 12.70 5.54
CA ILE A 62 -8.25 12.89 4.85
C ILE A 62 -7.23 11.86 5.34
N GLY A 63 -6.38 11.40 4.44
CA GLY A 63 -5.39 10.39 4.74
C GLY A 63 -4.11 10.49 3.95
N ILE A 64 -3.21 9.55 4.21
CA ILE A 64 -1.93 9.43 3.54
C ILE A 64 -1.72 8.00 3.04
N THR A 65 -1.13 7.86 1.86
CA THR A 65 -0.80 6.58 1.25
C THR A 65 0.70 6.54 0.95
N GLY A 66 1.33 5.38 1.16
CA GLY A 66 2.74 5.18 0.84
C GLY A 66 3.26 3.80 1.21
N TYR A 67 4.50 3.54 0.81
CA TYR A 67 5.17 2.27 1.06
C TYR A 67 6.06 2.27 2.31
N PRO A 68 6.97 3.24 2.53
CA PRO A 68 7.87 3.22 3.69
C PRO A 68 7.10 3.55 4.98
N LEU A 69 7.11 2.62 5.94
CA LEU A 69 6.31 2.75 7.17
C LEU A 69 6.77 3.94 8.03
N GLU A 70 8.07 4.23 8.02
CA GLU A 70 8.66 5.33 8.78
C GLU A 70 8.21 6.72 8.31
N ASN A 71 7.84 6.85 7.03
CA ASN A 71 7.29 8.11 6.53
C ASN A 71 5.93 8.41 7.17
N PHE A 72 5.10 7.40 7.45
CA PHE A 72 3.83 7.60 8.16
C PHE A 72 4.08 8.10 9.58
N ARG A 73 5.00 7.47 10.32
CA ARG A 73 5.41 7.93 11.66
C ARG A 73 5.84 9.39 11.62
N THR A 74 6.77 9.72 10.72
CA THR A 74 7.31 11.07 10.57
C THR A 74 6.22 12.10 10.27
N VAL A 75 5.27 11.78 9.38
CA VAL A 75 4.18 12.71 9.03
C VAL A 75 3.20 12.87 10.20
N LEU A 76 2.84 11.78 10.89
CA LEU A 76 1.91 11.83 12.03
C LEU A 76 2.48 12.62 13.22
N GLU A 77 3.76 12.47 13.52
CA GLU A 77 4.41 13.20 14.63
C GLU A 77 4.58 14.70 14.35
N ARG A 78 4.77 15.07 13.07
CA ARG A 78 5.12 16.45 12.67
C ARG A 78 3.93 17.28 12.19
N SER A 79 2.87 16.63 11.70
CA SER A 79 1.70 17.31 11.16
C SER A 79 0.87 17.96 12.27
N LYS A 80 0.43 19.20 12.03
CA LYS A 80 -0.61 19.87 12.85
C LYS A 80 -2.02 19.57 12.36
N THR A 81 -2.14 19.00 11.16
CA THR A 81 -3.41 18.59 10.56
C THR A 81 -3.73 17.18 11.03
N ASN A 82 -4.96 16.96 11.49
CA ASN A 82 -5.42 15.64 11.88
C ASN A 82 -5.54 14.73 10.66
N ILE A 83 -4.91 13.56 10.71
CA ILE A 83 -4.96 12.56 9.64
C ILE A 83 -5.92 11.47 10.11
N ASP A 84 -6.96 11.17 9.33
CA ASP A 84 -8.00 10.24 9.75
C ASP A 84 -7.67 8.80 9.35
N THR A 85 -6.98 8.61 8.22
CA THR A 85 -6.67 7.28 7.67
C THR A 85 -5.28 7.22 7.08
N LEU A 86 -4.70 6.02 7.05
CA LEU A 86 -3.55 5.72 6.23
C LEU A 86 -3.75 4.46 5.41
N LEU A 87 -3.09 4.37 4.27
CA LEU A 87 -3.04 3.17 3.45
C LEU A 87 -1.59 2.81 3.16
N THR A 88 -1.20 1.60 3.53
CA THR A 88 0.03 1.00 3.02
C THR A 88 -0.30 -0.25 2.21
N TYR A 89 0.62 -0.67 1.35
CA TYR A 89 0.42 -1.80 0.47
C TYR A 89 1.56 -2.80 0.57
N CYS A 90 1.24 -4.09 0.52
CA CYS A 90 2.18 -5.21 0.62
C CYS A 90 2.97 -5.33 1.94
N ARG A 91 2.81 -4.39 2.89
CA ARG A 91 3.49 -4.36 4.21
C ARG A 91 2.81 -5.21 5.29
N CYS A 92 1.65 -5.76 4.95
CA CYS A 92 0.98 -6.81 5.72
C CYS A 92 0.48 -7.89 4.76
N SER A 93 1.40 -8.78 4.43
CA SER A 93 1.27 -9.92 3.53
C SER A 93 2.12 -11.07 4.05
N LEU A 94 2.01 -12.28 3.48
CA LEU A 94 2.82 -13.42 3.94
C LEU A 94 4.33 -13.18 3.87
N ASN A 95 4.80 -12.37 2.91
CA ASN A 95 6.21 -12.08 2.74
C ASN A 95 6.71 -10.88 3.56
N ASP A 96 5.82 -10.02 4.05
CA ASP A 96 6.19 -8.83 4.83
C ASP A 96 5.07 -8.46 5.81
N THR A 97 5.38 -8.55 7.11
CA THR A 97 4.48 -8.19 8.20
C THR A 97 4.92 -6.93 8.94
N GLY A 98 5.81 -6.12 8.36
CA GLY A 98 6.39 -4.94 9.01
C GLY A 98 5.35 -3.91 9.46
N LEU A 99 4.16 -3.87 8.85
CA LEU A 99 3.06 -3.01 9.30
C LEU A 99 2.69 -3.28 10.77
N LEU A 100 2.77 -4.53 11.22
CA LEU A 100 2.39 -4.93 12.58
C LEU A 100 3.22 -4.22 13.66
N ASP A 101 4.49 -3.93 13.36
CA ASP A 101 5.40 -3.22 14.28
C ASP A 101 4.99 -1.75 14.50
N TYR A 102 4.12 -1.21 13.66
CA TYR A 102 3.63 0.18 13.73
C TYR A 102 2.17 0.29 14.20
N MET A 103 1.45 -0.81 14.35
CA MET A 103 0.00 -0.78 14.63
C MET A 103 -0.34 -0.10 15.95
N GLU A 104 0.43 -0.35 17.01
CA GLU A 104 0.20 0.31 18.31
C GLU A 104 0.40 1.83 18.18
N PHE A 105 1.45 2.28 17.50
CA PHE A 105 1.70 3.69 17.25
C PHE A 105 0.54 4.34 16.45
N PHE A 106 0.04 3.67 15.42
CA PHE A 106 -1.10 4.17 14.63
C PHE A 106 -2.39 4.25 15.46
N LYS A 107 -2.61 3.27 16.33
CA LYS A 107 -3.75 3.27 17.26
C LYS A 107 -3.67 4.41 18.27
N GLU A 108 -2.50 4.68 18.84
CA GLU A 108 -2.28 5.82 19.75
C GLU A 108 -2.54 7.17 19.08
N HIS A 109 -2.28 7.28 17.76
CA HIS A 109 -2.58 8.47 16.96
C HIS A 109 -4.03 8.53 16.46
N GLY A 110 -4.84 7.52 16.76
CA GLY A 110 -6.26 7.48 16.37
C GLY A 110 -6.49 7.39 14.87
N VAL A 111 -5.56 6.81 14.10
CA VAL A 111 -5.67 6.73 12.63
C VAL A 111 -6.16 5.37 12.16
N GLY A 112 -7.10 5.36 11.21
CA GLY A 112 -7.60 4.14 10.60
C GLY A 112 -6.61 3.55 9.58
N VAL A 113 -6.20 2.31 9.77
CA VAL A 113 -5.21 1.64 8.91
C VAL A 113 -5.91 0.83 7.81
N VAL A 114 -5.51 1.05 6.56
CA VAL A 114 -5.89 0.23 5.40
C VAL A 114 -4.65 -0.51 4.91
N ASN A 115 -4.72 -1.84 4.90
CA ASN A 115 -3.73 -2.67 4.21
C ASN A 115 -4.20 -2.96 2.78
N ALA A 116 -3.35 -2.77 1.78
CA ALA A 116 -3.68 -3.06 0.39
C ALA A 116 -2.73 -4.09 -0.22
N SER A 117 -3.18 -4.70 -1.32
CA SER A 117 -2.38 -5.67 -2.09
C SER A 117 -1.87 -6.86 -1.23
N PRO A 118 -2.74 -7.61 -0.54
CA PRO A 118 -2.34 -8.71 0.35
C PRO A 118 -1.62 -9.86 -0.36
N ILE A 119 -1.77 -9.96 -1.69
CA ILE A 119 -1.04 -10.92 -2.53
C ILE A 119 0.30 -10.37 -3.07
N SER A 120 0.79 -9.28 -2.48
CA SER A 120 2.04 -8.59 -2.81
C SER A 120 2.21 -8.33 -4.30
N MET A 121 1.22 -7.64 -4.88
CA MET A 121 1.18 -7.24 -6.29
C MET A 121 1.43 -8.41 -7.27
N GLY A 122 1.00 -9.61 -6.88
CA GLY A 122 1.07 -10.84 -7.67
C GLY A 122 2.26 -11.73 -7.35
N LEU A 123 3.16 -11.34 -6.44
CA LEU A 123 4.22 -12.23 -5.92
C LEU A 123 3.63 -13.51 -5.32
N LEU A 124 2.50 -13.39 -4.61
CA LEU A 124 1.80 -14.51 -3.98
C LEU A 124 0.63 -14.96 -4.86
N SER A 125 0.91 -15.26 -6.13
CA SER A 125 -0.08 -15.78 -7.08
C SER A 125 0.52 -16.76 -8.08
N ASN A 126 -0.30 -17.67 -8.59
CA ASN A 126 0.12 -18.64 -9.61
C ASN A 126 0.54 -17.99 -10.93
N ARG A 127 0.04 -16.79 -11.23
CA ARG A 127 0.44 -16.01 -12.42
C ARG A 127 1.84 -15.41 -12.25
N GLY A 128 2.24 -15.15 -11.01
CA GLY A 128 3.44 -14.39 -10.69
C GLY A 128 3.27 -12.87 -10.86
N PRO A 129 4.27 -12.10 -10.42
CA PRO A 129 4.25 -10.65 -10.48
C PRO A 129 4.48 -10.15 -11.91
N PRO A 130 4.06 -8.91 -12.23
CA PRO A 130 4.41 -8.28 -13.49
C PRO A 130 5.93 -8.07 -13.64
N SER A 131 6.41 -7.88 -14.86
CA SER A 131 7.84 -7.68 -15.16
C SER A 131 8.41 -6.45 -14.44
N TRP A 132 7.62 -5.36 -14.36
CA TRP A 132 8.00 -4.10 -13.72
C TRP A 132 8.02 -4.13 -12.19
N HIS A 133 7.61 -5.23 -11.55
CA HIS A 133 7.51 -5.30 -10.10
C HIS A 133 8.83 -4.90 -9.40
N PRO A 134 8.81 -4.08 -8.34
CA PRO A 134 10.00 -3.48 -7.77
C PRO A 134 10.90 -4.45 -6.99
N ALA A 135 10.31 -5.48 -6.39
CA ALA A 135 11.02 -6.53 -5.68
C ALA A 135 12.25 -7.08 -6.42
N GLU A 136 13.35 -7.18 -5.68
CA GLU A 136 14.58 -7.80 -6.13
C GLU A 136 14.42 -9.31 -6.34
N GLU A 137 15.40 -9.91 -7.01
CA GLU A 137 15.36 -11.34 -7.35
C GLU A 137 15.31 -12.23 -6.11
N SER A 138 15.98 -11.84 -5.03
CA SER A 138 15.96 -12.54 -3.74
C SER A 138 14.53 -12.67 -3.17
N VAL A 139 13.78 -11.57 -3.14
CA VAL A 139 12.37 -11.51 -2.69
C VAL A 139 11.48 -12.30 -3.64
N ARG A 140 11.65 -12.12 -4.96
CA ARG A 140 10.90 -12.85 -6.00
C ARG A 140 11.09 -14.35 -5.88
N ASN A 141 12.33 -14.81 -5.71
CA ASN A 141 12.67 -16.23 -5.60
C ASN A 141 12.08 -16.86 -4.33
N LYS A 142 12.07 -16.13 -3.21
CA LYS A 142 11.42 -16.58 -1.98
C LYS A 142 9.91 -16.70 -2.10
N CYS A 143 9.25 -15.69 -2.68
CA CYS A 143 7.81 -15.76 -2.94
C CYS A 143 7.49 -16.91 -3.91
N LYS A 144 8.29 -17.07 -4.97
CA LYS A 144 8.15 -18.17 -5.93
C LYS A 144 8.32 -19.54 -5.26
N GLN A 145 9.26 -19.70 -4.33
CA GLN A 145 9.42 -20.94 -3.56
C GLN A 145 8.14 -21.32 -2.83
N ALA A 146 7.45 -20.35 -2.21
CA ALA A 146 6.16 -20.57 -1.56
C ALA A 146 5.06 -20.91 -2.57
N VAL A 147 4.99 -20.19 -3.70
CA VAL A 147 4.03 -20.47 -4.78
C VAL A 147 4.19 -21.91 -5.27
N ASP A 148 5.42 -22.31 -5.59
CA ASP A 148 5.72 -23.64 -6.12
C ASP A 148 5.38 -24.74 -5.09
N TYR A 149 5.66 -24.51 -3.81
CA TYR A 149 5.25 -25.43 -2.75
C TYR A 149 3.72 -25.61 -2.70
N CYS A 150 2.97 -24.52 -2.65
CA CYS A 150 1.50 -24.56 -2.63
C CYS A 150 0.93 -25.24 -3.86
N GLN A 151 1.52 -25.00 -5.05
CA GLN A 151 1.10 -25.65 -6.29
C GLN A 151 1.24 -27.17 -6.25
N VAL A 152 2.35 -27.69 -5.69
CA VAL A 152 2.54 -29.14 -5.52
C VAL A 152 1.48 -29.74 -4.60
N GLN A 153 1.01 -28.98 -3.60
CA GLN A 153 -0.07 -29.40 -2.70
C GLN A 153 -1.48 -29.21 -3.30
N GLY A 154 -1.60 -28.64 -4.51
CA GLY A 154 -2.89 -28.31 -5.11
C GLY A 154 -3.61 -27.13 -4.45
N VAL A 155 -2.88 -26.26 -3.73
CA VAL A 155 -3.42 -25.13 -2.97
C VAL A 155 -3.15 -23.79 -3.68
N ASP A 156 -4.16 -22.93 -3.74
CA ASP A 156 -4.03 -21.57 -4.28
C ASP A 156 -3.45 -20.62 -3.23
N ILE A 157 -2.16 -20.29 -3.35
CA ILE A 157 -1.47 -19.37 -2.42
C ILE A 157 -2.12 -17.98 -2.33
N SER A 158 -2.82 -17.52 -3.36
CA SER A 158 -3.52 -16.23 -3.29
C SER A 158 -4.66 -16.25 -2.27
N LYS A 159 -5.35 -17.41 -2.12
CA LYS A 159 -6.35 -17.60 -1.07
C LYS A 159 -5.71 -17.60 0.31
N LEU A 160 -4.56 -18.26 0.46
CA LEU A 160 -3.82 -18.29 1.73
C LEU A 160 -3.34 -16.90 2.15
N ALA A 161 -2.79 -16.12 1.22
CA ALA A 161 -2.32 -14.75 1.47
C ALA A 161 -3.46 -13.83 1.90
N LEU A 162 -4.63 -13.94 1.26
CA LEU A 162 -5.84 -13.22 1.66
C LEU A 162 -6.29 -13.61 3.07
N HIS A 163 -6.40 -14.92 3.34
CA HIS A 163 -6.79 -15.42 4.67
C HIS A 163 -5.87 -14.91 5.77
N PHE A 164 -4.56 -15.05 5.57
CA PHE A 164 -3.54 -14.60 6.52
C PHE A 164 -3.74 -13.14 6.90
N THR A 165 -3.93 -12.27 5.91
CA THR A 165 -4.14 -10.84 6.18
C THR A 165 -5.48 -10.57 6.86
N LEU A 166 -6.56 -11.24 6.43
CA LEU A 166 -7.91 -11.03 6.97
C LEU A 166 -8.07 -11.50 8.43
N GLU A 167 -7.21 -12.41 8.89
CA GLU A 167 -7.19 -12.88 10.28
C GLU A 167 -6.48 -11.92 11.25
N ILE A 168 -5.86 -10.85 10.75
CA ILE A 168 -5.17 -9.85 11.58
C ILE A 168 -6.19 -8.85 12.11
N GLU A 169 -6.69 -9.10 13.32
CA GLU A 169 -7.77 -8.32 13.96
C GLU A 169 -7.45 -6.83 14.14
N ASP A 170 -6.17 -6.47 14.30
CA ASP A 170 -5.75 -5.08 14.50
C ASP A 170 -5.90 -4.21 13.23
N ILE A 171 -6.01 -4.81 12.04
CA ILE A 171 -6.13 -4.09 10.77
C ILE A 171 -7.61 -4.07 10.34
N PRO A 172 -8.29 -2.90 10.41
CA PRO A 172 -9.74 -2.84 10.20
C PRO A 172 -10.16 -3.02 8.74
N THR A 173 -9.26 -2.84 7.77
CA THR A 173 -9.60 -2.93 6.35
C THR A 173 -8.46 -3.50 5.52
N THR A 174 -8.78 -4.53 4.74
CA THR A 174 -7.89 -5.06 3.69
C THR A 174 -8.49 -4.75 2.32
N LEU A 175 -7.81 -3.89 1.56
CA LEU A 175 -8.18 -3.51 0.21
C LEU A 175 -7.63 -4.50 -0.82
N VAL A 176 -8.55 -5.17 -1.51
CA VAL A 176 -8.29 -6.10 -2.60
C VAL A 176 -8.85 -5.56 -3.90
N SER A 177 -8.19 -5.84 -5.03
CA SER A 177 -8.63 -5.42 -6.35
C SER A 177 -8.49 -6.54 -7.38
N THR A 178 -9.38 -6.54 -8.35
CA THR A 178 -9.35 -7.45 -9.49
C THR A 178 -10.19 -6.90 -10.63
N ALA A 179 -9.72 -7.10 -11.86
CA ALA A 179 -10.48 -6.83 -13.08
C ALA A 179 -11.22 -8.07 -13.62
N SER A 180 -11.09 -9.23 -12.96
CA SER A 180 -11.74 -10.49 -13.34
C SER A 180 -12.85 -10.84 -12.35
N ILE A 181 -14.03 -11.16 -12.88
CA ILE A 181 -15.18 -11.64 -12.10
C ILE A 181 -14.84 -12.95 -11.37
N GLN A 182 -14.07 -13.85 -12.01
CA GLN A 182 -13.65 -15.10 -11.39
C GLN A 182 -12.77 -14.85 -10.17
N ASN A 183 -11.81 -13.92 -10.29
CA ASN A 183 -10.98 -13.52 -9.16
C ASN A 183 -11.77 -12.75 -8.09
N LEU A 184 -12.81 -11.99 -8.48
CA LEU A 184 -13.70 -11.35 -7.52
C LEU A 184 -14.42 -12.40 -6.67
N GLN A 185 -14.93 -13.45 -7.31
CA GLN A 185 -15.55 -14.57 -6.60
C GLN A 185 -14.56 -15.25 -5.65
N LYS A 186 -13.33 -15.52 -6.09
CA LYS A 186 -12.27 -16.07 -5.23
C LYS A 186 -11.99 -15.18 -4.00
N ASN A 187 -11.94 -13.86 -4.19
CA ASN A 187 -11.73 -12.92 -3.09
C ASN A 187 -12.89 -12.95 -2.09
N ILE A 188 -14.14 -13.04 -2.56
CA ILE A 188 -15.33 -13.18 -1.71
C ILE A 188 -15.29 -14.51 -0.96
N ASP A 189 -14.94 -15.60 -1.63
CA ASP A 189 -14.85 -16.93 -1.02
C ASP A 189 -13.77 -16.98 0.07
N ALA A 190 -12.64 -16.30 -0.12
CA ALA A 190 -11.57 -16.19 0.88
C ALA A 190 -11.99 -15.43 2.15
N VAL A 191 -12.99 -14.56 2.08
CA VAL A 191 -13.56 -13.87 3.26
C VAL A 191 -14.60 -14.75 3.97
N GLY A 192 -15.42 -15.46 3.19
CA GLY A 192 -16.58 -16.18 3.72
C GLY A 192 -16.35 -17.64 4.12
N GLN A 193 -15.25 -18.25 3.68
CA GLN A 193 -14.96 -19.67 3.90
C GLN A 193 -13.81 -19.85 4.88
N LYS A 194 -13.79 -20.96 5.62
CA LYS A 194 -12.61 -21.37 6.37
C LYS A 194 -11.63 -22.09 5.46
N LEU A 195 -10.34 -22.02 5.78
CA LEU A 195 -9.35 -22.89 5.19
C LEU A 195 -9.65 -24.36 5.53
N THR A 196 -9.49 -25.23 4.54
CA THR A 196 -9.46 -26.69 4.74
C THR A 196 -8.19 -27.09 5.50
N ASP A 197 -8.15 -28.31 6.06
CA ASP A 197 -6.96 -28.80 6.77
C ASP A 197 -5.71 -28.80 5.87
N ALA A 198 -5.86 -29.15 4.58
CA ALA A 198 -4.77 -29.11 3.62
C ALA A 198 -4.26 -27.67 3.39
N GLU A 199 -5.17 -26.70 3.25
CA GLU A 199 -4.82 -25.29 3.09
C GLU A 199 -4.16 -24.72 4.35
N SER A 200 -4.69 -25.00 5.53
CA SER A 200 -4.13 -24.58 6.83
C SER A 200 -2.74 -25.16 7.06
N ASN A 201 -2.54 -26.45 6.78
CA ASN A 201 -1.22 -27.09 6.87
C ASN A 201 -0.23 -26.47 5.88
N CYS A 202 -0.68 -26.16 4.65
CA CYS A 202 0.13 -25.52 3.64
C CYS A 202 0.54 -24.09 4.06
N LEU A 203 -0.41 -23.31 4.59
CA LEU A 203 -0.18 -21.96 5.12
C LEU A 203 0.84 -21.98 6.25
N GLN A 204 0.65 -22.86 7.24
CA GLN A 204 1.58 -22.97 8.37
C GLN A 204 2.98 -23.35 7.91
N TYR A 205 3.09 -24.29 6.96
CA TYR A 205 4.38 -24.70 6.42
C TYR A 205 5.13 -23.53 5.76
N ILE A 206 4.49 -22.77 4.87
CA ILE A 206 5.16 -21.67 4.17
C ILE A 206 5.54 -20.53 5.12
N ILE A 207 4.72 -20.27 6.15
CA ILE A 207 5.06 -19.30 7.20
C ILE A 207 6.33 -19.74 7.93
N ASP A 208 6.34 -20.96 8.48
CA ASP A 208 7.42 -21.41 9.36
C ASP A 208 8.74 -21.68 8.63
N ASN A 209 8.67 -22.17 7.39
CA ASN A 209 9.84 -22.69 6.67
C ASN A 209 10.35 -21.76 5.57
N ILE A 210 9.54 -20.81 5.09
CA ILE A 210 9.93 -19.92 3.98
C ILE A 210 10.00 -18.47 4.45
N PHE A 211 8.91 -17.94 4.99
CA PHE A 211 8.82 -16.51 5.28
C PHE A 211 9.45 -16.12 6.62
N LYS A 212 9.08 -16.77 7.72
CA LYS A 212 9.59 -16.45 9.07
C LYS A 212 11.13 -16.47 9.17
N PRO A 213 11.86 -17.45 8.59
CA PRO A 213 13.32 -17.45 8.61
C PRO A 213 13.96 -16.34 7.75
N SER A 214 13.21 -15.76 6.82
CA SER A 214 13.70 -14.74 5.88
C SER A 214 13.49 -13.31 6.37
N GLY A 215 12.74 -13.10 7.47
CA GLY A 215 12.32 -11.79 7.94
C GLY A 215 11.36 -11.09 6.97
N ASN A 216 11.24 -9.76 7.09
CA ASN A 216 10.40 -8.97 6.20
C ASN A 216 11.03 -8.85 4.81
N LEU A 217 10.41 -9.49 3.81
CA LEU A 217 10.81 -9.45 2.41
C LEU A 217 10.07 -8.33 1.67
N SER A 218 10.50 -7.10 1.94
CA SER A 218 10.00 -5.87 1.30
C SER A 218 10.93 -5.39 0.18
N TRP A 219 10.54 -4.32 -0.52
CA TRP A 219 11.39 -3.60 -1.47
C TRP A 219 11.48 -2.11 -1.14
N GLU A 220 11.44 -1.78 0.15
CA GLU A 220 11.47 -0.40 0.62
C GLU A 220 12.69 0.34 0.08
N GLY A 221 12.49 1.58 -0.38
CA GLY A 221 13.54 2.43 -0.93
C GLY A 221 13.95 2.14 -2.38
N VAL A 222 13.64 0.97 -2.94
CA VAL A 222 14.01 0.61 -4.32
C VAL A 222 13.35 1.54 -5.33
N GLU A 223 12.04 1.77 -5.21
CA GLU A 223 11.25 2.56 -6.17
C GLU A 223 11.58 4.04 -6.10
N VAL A 224 11.65 4.59 -4.88
CA VAL A 224 12.01 5.98 -4.63
C VAL A 224 13.39 6.30 -5.18
N THR A 225 14.37 5.43 -4.93
CA THR A 225 15.74 5.59 -5.44
C THR A 225 15.76 5.61 -6.97
N ARG A 226 15.09 4.64 -7.62
CA ARG A 226 15.01 4.56 -9.09
C ARG A 226 14.33 5.79 -9.69
N TYR A 227 13.25 6.27 -9.07
CA TYR A 227 12.55 7.47 -9.51
C TYR A 227 13.46 8.70 -9.49
N TRP A 228 14.11 8.98 -8.36
CA TRP A 228 14.97 10.16 -8.24
C TRP A 228 16.23 10.10 -9.10
N GLN A 229 16.78 8.91 -9.34
CA GLN A 229 17.84 8.72 -10.33
C GLN A 229 17.37 9.09 -11.73
N LYS A 230 16.18 8.64 -12.13
CA LYS A 230 15.60 8.96 -13.44
C LYS A 230 15.26 10.46 -13.57
N MET A 231 14.73 11.09 -12.52
CA MET A 231 14.46 12.53 -12.52
C MET A 231 15.74 13.35 -12.72
N LYS A 232 16.83 13.02 -12.00
CA LYS A 232 18.13 13.66 -12.19
C LYS A 232 18.65 13.52 -13.63
N GLN A 233 18.47 12.34 -14.24
CA GLN A 233 18.87 12.12 -15.64
C GLN A 233 18.06 13.00 -16.61
N LEU A 234 16.76 13.17 -16.38
CA LEU A 234 15.88 14.00 -17.21
C LEU A 234 16.21 15.50 -17.07
N GLU A 235 16.50 15.97 -15.84
CA GLU A 235 16.94 17.35 -15.59
C GLU A 235 18.26 17.66 -16.29
N LEU A 236 19.21 16.72 -16.27
CA LEU A 236 20.48 16.84 -17.00
C LEU A 236 20.31 16.81 -18.52
N ALA A 237 19.31 16.09 -19.04
CA ALA A 237 19.02 16.00 -20.47
C ALA A 237 18.26 17.23 -21.01
N HIS A 238 17.52 17.93 -20.15
CA HIS A 238 16.77 19.14 -20.49
C HIS A 238 17.00 20.23 -19.42
N PRO A 239 18.19 20.86 -19.38
CA PRO A 239 18.42 21.99 -18.50
C PRO A 239 17.48 23.11 -18.92
N VAL A 240 16.40 23.30 -18.17
CA VAL A 240 15.58 24.51 -18.30
C VAL A 240 16.52 25.67 -18.00
N ALA A 241 16.74 26.55 -18.98
CA ALA A 241 17.47 27.77 -18.78
C ALA A 241 16.70 28.61 -17.74
N MET A 242 17.09 28.49 -16.48
CA MET A 242 16.62 29.38 -15.43
C MET A 242 17.27 30.75 -15.67
N SER A 243 16.52 31.66 -16.28
CA SER A 243 16.79 33.11 -16.34
C SER A 243 15.92 33.83 -15.33
#